data_AF-A0A2N0V0P2-F1
#
_entry.id   AF-A0A2N0V0P2-F1
#
_cell.length_a   1.000
_cell.length_b   1.000
_cell.length_c   1.000
_cell.angle_alpha   90.00
_cell.angle_beta   90.00
_cell.angle_gamma   90.00
#
_symmetry.space_group_name_H-M   'P 1'
#
loop_
_entity.id
_entity.type
_entity.pdbx_description
1 polymer ?
#
loop_
_entity_poly.entity_id
_entity_poly.type
_entity_poly.pdbx_seq_one_letter_code
_entity_poly.pdbx_strand_id
1 'polypeptide(L)'
;MARTIINLPLRNSVDESYNTAVNILQANGFKEVSYNGETVWKKGTGLLTAMQYIKIEFTDTTLIVSGWVQAGVGSVGGNEMALNGIVAAVPKKSVMKVIEQIKASL
;
A
#
# COMPACT_ATOMS: atom_id res chain seq x y z
N MET A 1 -9.54 -11.62 6.78
CA MET A 1 -8.40 -10.97 6.08
C MET A 1 -8.61 -9.47 6.12
N ALA A 2 -7.66 -8.73 6.69
CA ALA A 2 -7.76 -7.27 6.82
C ALA A 2 -6.96 -6.50 5.74
N ARG A 3 -6.13 -7.19 4.97
CA ARG A 3 -5.32 -6.64 3.88
C ARG A 3 -5.67 -7.30 2.56
N THR A 4 -5.63 -6.53 1.48
CA THR A 4 -5.72 -7.05 0.10
C THR A 4 -4.31 -7.39 -0.38
N ILE A 5 -4.09 -8.62 -0.81
CA ILE A 5 -2.78 -9.10 -1.27
C ILE A 5 -2.86 -9.34 -2.78
N ILE A 6 -1.89 -8.79 -3.53
CA ILE A 6 -1.76 -8.94 -4.97
C ILE A 6 -0.34 -9.40 -5.27
N ASN A 7 -0.21 -10.52 -5.99
CA ASN A 7 1.09 -11.04 -6.44
C ASN A 7 1.34 -10.60 -7.88
N LEU A 8 2.47 -9.94 -8.10
CA LEU A 8 2.87 -9.39 -9.39
C LEU A 8 4.14 -10.11 -9.86
N PRO A 9 4.09 -10.89 -10.97
CA PRO A 9 5.29 -11.51 -11.51
C PRO A 9 6.26 -10.42 -12.00
N LEU A 10 7.54 -10.57 -11.69
CA LEU A 10 8.57 -9.63 -12.11
C LEU A 10 9.02 -9.94 -13.54
N ARG A 11 9.21 -8.91 -14.35
CA ARG A 11 9.85 -9.01 -15.67
C ARG A 11 11.29 -8.52 -15.67
N ASN A 12 11.61 -7.67 -14.71
CA ASN A 12 12.90 -7.04 -14.50
C ASN A 12 13.58 -7.61 -13.25
N SER A 13 14.81 -7.16 -12.96
CA SER A 13 15.50 -7.54 -11.73
C SER A 13 14.74 -7.05 -10.49
N VAL A 14 14.97 -7.69 -9.35
CA VAL A 14 14.38 -7.27 -8.06
C VAL A 14 14.76 -5.82 -7.73
N ASP A 15 16.01 -5.42 -7.95
CA ASP A 15 16.49 -4.06 -7.67
C ASP A 15 15.81 -3.00 -8.53
N GLU A 16 15.67 -3.24 -9.83
CA GLU A 16 14.98 -2.32 -10.74
C GLU A 16 13.49 -2.20 -10.39
N SER A 17 12.86 -3.34 -10.07
CA SER A 17 11.47 -3.42 -9.66
C SER A 17 11.23 -2.71 -8.32
N TYR A 18 12.16 -2.84 -7.37
CA TYR A 18 12.13 -2.15 -6.08
C TYR A 18 12.20 -0.64 -6.28
N ASN A 19 13.19 -0.14 -7.02
CA ASN A 19 13.35 1.29 -7.27
C ASN A 19 12.13 1.88 -7.98
N THR A 20 11.57 1.16 -8.95
CA THR A 20 10.35 1.57 -9.66
C THR A 20 9.15 1.67 -8.72
N ALA A 21 8.91 0.65 -7.88
CA ALA A 21 7.83 0.66 -6.91
C ALA A 21 7.99 1.80 -5.88
N VAL A 22 9.20 2.01 -5.35
CA VAL A 22 9.51 3.09 -4.41
C VAL A 22 9.26 4.46 -5.02
N ASN A 23 9.72 4.69 -6.25
CA ASN A 23 9.48 5.96 -6.95
C ASN A 23 7.99 6.25 -7.13
N ILE A 24 7.19 5.25 -7.51
CA ILE A 24 5.74 5.39 -7.65
C ILE A 24 5.08 5.70 -6.30
N LEU A 25 5.49 5.03 -5.23
CA LEU A 25 4.95 5.24 -3.87
C LEU A 25 5.24 6.68 -3.39
N GLN A 26 6.48 7.13 -3.52
CA GLN A 26 6.89 8.48 -3.14
C GLN A 26 6.20 9.55 -3.97
N ALA A 27 6.11 9.36 -5.30
CA ALA A 27 5.39 10.27 -6.20
C ALA A 27 3.89 10.39 -5.84
N ASN A 28 3.31 9.32 -5.27
CA ASN A 28 1.94 9.32 -4.78
C ASN A 28 1.80 9.82 -3.33
N GLY A 29 2.88 10.30 -2.71
CA GLY A 29 2.87 10.91 -1.37
C GLY A 29 2.87 9.90 -0.22
N PHE A 30 3.24 8.64 -0.48
CA PHE A 30 3.51 7.68 0.57
C PHE A 30 4.90 7.90 1.16
N LYS A 31 5.02 7.64 2.47
CA LYS A 31 6.29 7.67 3.19
C LYS A 31 6.53 6.34 3.87
N GLU A 32 7.76 5.86 3.86
CA GLU A 32 8.15 4.67 4.59
C GLU A 32 8.04 4.91 6.10
N VAL A 33 7.43 3.98 6.81
CA VAL A 33 7.26 3.99 8.26
C VAL A 33 7.39 2.57 8.81
N SER A 34 7.82 2.46 10.06
CA SER A 34 7.66 1.20 10.81
C SER A 34 6.24 1.12 11.36
N TYR A 35 5.54 0.02 11.09
CA TYR A 35 4.18 -0.25 11.53
C TYR A 35 4.09 -1.69 12.05
N ASN A 36 3.80 -1.87 13.34
CA ASN A 36 3.72 -3.19 13.98
C ASN A 36 4.96 -4.09 13.72
N GLY A 37 6.16 -3.50 13.64
CA GLY A 37 7.40 -4.22 13.35
C GLY A 37 7.65 -4.51 11.87
N GLU A 38 6.76 -4.09 10.97
CA GLU A 38 6.92 -4.19 9.52
C GLU A 38 7.32 -2.84 8.91
N THR A 39 8.16 -2.86 7.87
CA THR A 39 8.39 -1.69 7.03
C THR A 39 7.25 -1.55 6.02
N VAL A 40 6.52 -0.44 6.10
CA VAL A 40 5.35 -0.18 5.26
C VAL A 40 5.36 1.25 4.73
N TRP A 41 4.60 1.49 3.68
CA TRP A 41 4.39 2.79 3.07
C TRP A 41 3.05 3.36 3.53
N LYS A 42 3.07 4.52 4.17
CA LYS A 42 1.90 5.18 4.74
C LYS A 42 1.61 6.53 4.08
N LYS A 43 0.33 6.81 3.86
CA LYS A 43 -0.19 8.11 3.41
C LYS A 43 -1.41 8.53 4.24
N GLY A 44 -1.41 9.78 4.72
CA GLY A 44 -2.49 10.38 5.54
C GLY A 44 -1.97 11.13 6.77
N THR A 45 -2.72 12.14 7.23
CA THR A 45 -2.29 13.08 8.31
C THR A 45 -3.00 12.90 9.65
N GLY A 46 -4.09 12.14 9.72
CA GLY A 46 -4.59 11.56 10.98
C GLY A 46 -5.66 12.32 11.73
N LEU A 47 -6.10 13.50 11.26
CA LEU A 47 -7.19 14.21 11.94
C LEU A 47 -8.59 13.74 11.53
N LEU A 48 -8.85 13.46 10.23
CA LEU A 48 -10.22 13.17 9.74
C LEU A 48 -10.27 12.19 8.56
N THR A 49 -9.14 11.69 8.07
CA THR A 49 -9.07 10.83 6.88
C THR A 49 -8.51 9.46 7.22
N ALA A 50 -9.03 8.42 6.57
CA ALA A 50 -8.50 7.07 6.75
C ALA A 50 -7.04 7.01 6.30
N MET A 51 -6.19 6.38 7.11
CA MET A 51 -4.80 6.09 6.74
C MET A 51 -4.78 5.08 5.60
N GLN A 52 -3.88 5.30 4.66
CA GLN A 52 -3.64 4.42 3.52
C GLN A 52 -2.29 3.75 3.71
N TYR A 53 -2.25 2.44 3.52
CA TYR A 53 -1.05 1.64 3.71
C TYR A 53 -0.80 0.71 2.53
N ILE A 54 0.46 0.59 2.14
CA ILE A 54 0.97 -0.37 1.18
C ILE A 54 2.23 -1.01 1.77
N LYS A 55 2.34 -2.34 1.73
CA LYS A 55 3.57 -3.07 1.99
C LYS A 55 4.00 -3.73 0.70
N ILE A 56 5.29 -3.67 0.39
CA ILE A 56 5.91 -4.35 -0.74
C ILE A 56 6.94 -5.34 -0.21
N GLU A 57 6.88 -6.57 -0.69
CA GLU A 57 7.84 -7.64 -0.39
C GLU A 57 8.24 -8.29 -1.70
N PHE A 58 9.51 -8.68 -1.81
CA PHE A 58 10.04 -9.31 -3.01
C PHE A 58 10.45 -10.75 -2.70
N THR A 59 10.13 -11.64 -3.63
CA THR A 59 10.82 -12.91 -3.82
C THR A 59 11.64 -12.82 -5.10
N ASP A 60 12.35 -13.90 -5.47
CA ASP A 60 13.18 -13.94 -6.66
C ASP A 60 12.42 -13.63 -7.97
N THR A 61 11.12 -13.92 -8.01
CA THR A 61 10.30 -13.82 -9.23
C THR A 61 9.01 -13.01 -9.06
N THR A 62 8.72 -12.51 -7.86
CA THR A 62 7.40 -11.95 -7.55
C THR A 62 7.50 -10.80 -6.58
N LEU A 63 6.81 -9.71 -6.91
CA LEU A 63 6.47 -8.65 -5.96
C LEU A 63 5.12 -8.97 -5.31
N ILE A 64 5.11 -9.07 -3.99
CA ILE A 64 3.91 -9.22 -3.16
C ILE A 64 3.52 -7.84 -2.65
N VAL A 65 2.37 -7.34 -3.08
CA VAL A 65 1.83 -6.05 -2.66
C VAL A 65 0.65 -6.26 -1.72
N SER A 66 0.78 -5.83 -0.47
CA SER A 66 -0.32 -5.82 0.50
C SER A 66 -0.84 -4.40 0.69
N GLY A 67 -2.13 -4.17 0.44
CA GLY A 67 -2.78 -2.85 0.60
C GLY A 67 -3.94 -2.88 1.57
N TRP A 68 -4.06 -1.84 2.40
CA TRP A 68 -5.18 -1.67 3.33
C TRP A 68 -5.40 -0.20 3.68
N VAL A 69 -6.55 0.07 4.29
CA VAL A 69 -6.83 1.36 4.92
C VAL A 69 -7.19 1.16 6.38
N GLN A 70 -6.98 2.19 7.19
CA GLN A 70 -7.41 2.20 8.60
C GLN A 70 -8.25 3.45 8.83
N ALA A 71 -9.53 3.28 9.19
CA ALA A 71 -10.46 4.38 9.44
C ALA A 71 -10.83 4.44 10.92
N GLY A 72 -10.58 5.59 11.56
CA GLY A 72 -10.90 5.84 12.97
C GLY A 72 -10.55 7.29 13.36
N VAL A 73 -10.91 7.72 14.57
CA VAL A 73 -10.48 9.01 15.12
C VAL A 73 -9.01 8.88 15.50
N GLY A 74 -8.12 9.58 14.79
CA GLY A 74 -6.68 9.42 14.97
C GLY A 74 -6.12 8.08 14.49
N SER A 75 -4.84 7.83 14.77
CA SER A 75 -4.16 6.56 14.44
C SER A 75 -4.49 5.41 15.42
N VAL A 76 -5.39 5.63 16.38
CA VAL A 76 -5.59 4.76 17.56
C VAL A 76 -6.93 4.03 17.61
N GLY A 77 -7.92 4.40 16.78
CA GLY A 77 -9.29 3.87 16.91
C GLY A 77 -9.80 2.97 15.77
N GLY A 78 -9.05 2.82 14.68
CA GLY A 78 -9.51 2.10 13.49
C GLY A 78 -8.90 0.71 13.33
N ASN A 79 -9.70 -0.27 12.91
CA ASN A 79 -9.19 -1.58 12.45
C ASN A 79 -8.65 -1.49 11.02
N GLU A 80 -7.72 -2.38 10.66
CA GLU A 80 -7.32 -2.58 9.27
C GLU A 80 -8.52 -3.02 8.43
N MET A 81 -8.68 -2.41 7.25
CA MET A 81 -9.73 -2.73 6.30
C MET A 81 -9.14 -3.01 4.93
N ALA A 82 -9.52 -4.16 4.37
CA ALA A 82 -9.14 -4.53 3.01
C ALA A 82 -9.71 -3.53 1.99
N LEU A 83 -9.16 -3.53 0.79
CA LEU A 83 -9.52 -2.58 -0.28
C LEU A 83 -10.87 -2.90 -0.95
N ASN A 84 -11.58 -3.93 -0.48
CA ASN A 84 -12.93 -4.28 -0.92
C ASN A 84 -14.03 -3.54 -0.13
N GLY A 85 -15.23 -3.47 -0.70
CA GLY A 85 -16.40 -2.86 -0.07
C GLY A 85 -16.51 -1.32 -0.21
N ILE A 86 -17.66 -0.77 0.21
CA ILE A 86 -18.06 0.64 -0.02
C ILE A 86 -17.59 1.56 1.13
N VAL A 87 -17.40 1.04 2.34
CA VAL A 87 -16.92 1.84 3.49
C VAL A 87 -15.49 2.31 3.21
N ALA A 88 -15.25 3.62 3.37
CA ALA A 88 -13.99 4.29 3.04
C ALA A 88 -13.57 4.08 1.56
N ALA A 89 -14.53 4.07 0.63
CA ALA A 89 -14.27 3.81 -0.79
C ALA A 89 -13.22 4.75 -1.42
N VAL A 90 -13.18 6.04 -1.04
CA VAL A 90 -12.22 7.00 -1.60
C VAL A 90 -10.76 6.63 -1.28
N PRO A 91 -10.35 6.50 -0.01
CA PRO A 91 -8.99 6.09 0.32
C PRO A 91 -8.68 4.67 -0.18
N LYS A 92 -9.65 3.74 -0.20
CA LYS A 92 -9.45 2.41 -0.79
C LYS A 92 -9.14 2.46 -2.29
N LYS A 93 -9.90 3.27 -3.04
CA LYS A 93 -9.65 3.51 -4.48
C LYS A 93 -8.30 4.17 -4.71
N SER A 94 -7.90 5.09 -3.84
CA SER A 94 -6.57 5.72 -3.89
C SER A 94 -5.45 4.70 -3.75
N VAL A 95 -5.51 3.80 -2.75
CA VAL A 95 -4.52 2.72 -2.60
C VAL A 95 -4.53 1.80 -3.82
N MET A 96 -5.70 1.35 -4.26
CA MET A 96 -5.80 0.44 -5.41
C MET A 96 -5.21 1.06 -6.69
N LYS A 97 -5.45 2.36 -6.93
CA LYS A 97 -4.88 3.08 -8.08
C LYS A 97 -3.35 3.04 -8.09
N VAL A 98 -2.73 3.17 -6.92
CA VAL A 98 -1.26 3.10 -6.81
C VAL A 98 -0.75 1.68 -7.04
N ILE A 99 -1.45 0.66 -6.54
CA ILE A 99 -1.08 -0.74 -6.80
C ILE A 99 -1.19 -1.08 -8.28
N GLU A 100 -2.24 -0.63 -8.97
CA GLU A 100 -2.38 -0.81 -10.42
C GLU A 100 -1.31 -0.04 -11.20
N GLN A 101 -0.88 1.13 -10.73
CA GLN A 101 0.24 1.88 -11.34
C GLN A 101 1.57 1.11 -11.19
N ILE A 102 1.83 0.52 -10.02
CA ILE A 102 2.99 -0.35 -9.79
C ILE A 102 2.92 -1.53 -10.77
N LYS A 103 1.80 -2.25 -10.81
CA LYS A 103 1.60 -3.39 -11.70
C LYS A 103 1.81 -3.05 -13.19
N ALA A 104 1.40 -1.87 -13.63
CA ALA A 104 1.59 -1.44 -15.01
C ALA A 104 3.04 -1.08 -15.36
N SER A 105 3.90 -0.91 -14.35
CA SER A 105 5.29 -0.44 -14.49
C SER A 105 6.32 -1.54 -14.24
N LEU A 106 5.89 -2.78 -14.03
CA LEU A 106 6.73 -3.96 -13.74
C LEU A 106 6.65 -5.03 -14.84
#